data_AF-A0A2M7ZAM4-F1
#
_entry.id   AF-A0A2M7ZAM4-F1
#
_cell.length_a   1.000
_cell.length_b   1.000
_cell.length_c   1.000
_cell.angle_alpha   90.00
_cell.angle_beta   90.00
_cell.angle_gamma   90.00
#
_symmetry.space_group_name_H-M   'P 1'
#
loop_
_entity.id
_entity.type
_entity.pdbx_description
1 polymer ?
#
loop_
_entity_poly.entity_id
_entity_poly.type
_entity_poly.pdbx_seq_one_letter_code
_entity_poly.pdbx_strand_id
1 'polypeptide(L)'
;METAWNLLSSNFFIFCLESHILNLVYCIAAHSYFDRLSNFPEEILTTLLQDKSFENPKLQALRIFTKIIIEKRGSVLPKEIETFLSAGYSKEQVLELIVGVAHKIMSNYVNHIAETPIDDEFK
;
A
#
# COMPACT_ATOMS: atom_id res chain seq x y z
N MET A 1 -9.41 2.33 -25.63
CA MET A 1 -10.17 1.55 -24.63
C MET A 1 -9.19 1.19 -23.54
N GLU A 2 -9.06 2.08 -22.56
CA GLU A 2 -8.18 1.92 -21.42
C GLU A 2 -8.71 0.73 -20.60
N THR A 3 -7.97 -0.37 -20.55
CA THR A 3 -8.27 -1.46 -19.63
C THR A 3 -8.21 -0.88 -18.23
N ALA A 4 -9.34 -0.92 -17.51
CA ALA A 4 -9.41 -0.55 -16.11
C ALA A 4 -8.45 -1.46 -15.33
N TRP A 5 -7.23 -0.98 -15.11
CA TRP A 5 -6.26 -1.59 -14.22
C TRP A 5 -6.71 -1.26 -12.80
N ASN A 6 -7.32 -2.24 -12.14
CA ASN A 6 -7.79 -2.12 -10.76
C ASN A 6 -6.57 -1.91 -9.83
N LEU A 7 -6.71 -1.09 -8.78
CA LEU A 7 -5.62 -0.84 -7.83
C LEU A 7 -5.06 -2.14 -7.24
N LEU A 8 -5.90 -3.16 -7.11
CA LEU A 8 -5.57 -4.48 -6.57
C LEU A 8 -4.70 -5.35 -7.48
N SER A 9 -4.77 -5.19 -8.81
CA SER A 9 -4.11 -6.10 -9.76
C SER A 9 -2.76 -5.61 -10.26
N SER A 10 -2.39 -4.35 -10.02
CA SER A 10 -1.30 -3.72 -10.79
C SER A 10 -0.45 -2.71 -10.02
N ASN A 11 -0.81 -2.33 -8.80
CA ASN A 11 -0.03 -1.36 -8.03
C ASN A 11 0.72 -2.04 -6.89
N PHE A 12 1.87 -2.63 -7.23
CA PHE A 12 2.94 -3.01 -6.30
C PHE A 12 3.18 -1.94 -5.21
N PHE A 13 3.12 -0.66 -5.60
CA PHE A 13 3.19 0.49 -4.70
C PHE A 13 2.24 0.40 -3.50
N ILE A 14 0.99 -0.01 -3.70
CA ILE A 14 -0.03 -0.07 -2.63
C ILE A 14 0.33 -1.15 -1.64
N PHE A 15 0.71 -2.34 -2.12
CA PHE A 15 1.08 -3.43 -1.25
C PHE A 15 2.35 -3.13 -0.45
N CYS A 16 3.34 -2.49 -1.07
CA CYS A 16 4.54 -2.01 -0.38
C CYS A 16 4.18 -0.94 0.67
N LEU A 17 3.32 0.02 0.31
CA LEU A 17 2.88 1.10 1.19
C LEU A 17 2.14 0.57 2.42
N GLU A 18 1.18 -0.33 2.22
CA GLU A 18 0.44 -0.98 3.31
C GLU A 18 1.37 -1.82 4.19
N SER A 19 2.30 -2.58 3.59
CA SER A 19 3.25 -3.43 4.33
C SER A 19 4.21 -2.59 5.17
N HIS A 20 4.64 -1.44 4.65
CA HIS A 20 5.46 -0.47 5.36
C HIS A 20 4.69 0.15 6.54
N ILE A 21 3.47 0.67 6.31
CA ILE A 21 2.66 1.30 7.37
C ILE A 21 2.31 0.28 8.47
N LEU A 22 2.06 -0.98 8.12
CA LEU A 22 1.76 -2.06 9.07
C LEU A 22 3.01 -2.69 9.72
N ASN A 23 4.22 -2.24 9.39
CA ASN A 23 5.51 -2.76 9.90
C ASN A 23 5.67 -4.28 9.75
N LEU A 24 5.24 -4.84 8.61
CA LEU A 24 5.23 -6.29 8.37
C LEU A 24 6.52 -6.74 7.68
N VAL A 25 7.50 -7.22 8.45
CA VAL A 25 8.86 -7.56 7.97
C VAL A 25 8.84 -8.52 6.78
N TYR A 26 8.05 -9.60 6.82
CA TYR A 26 7.95 -10.58 5.73
C TYR A 26 7.43 -9.97 4.42
N CYS A 27 6.37 -9.16 4.50
CA CYS A 27 5.77 -8.55 3.33
C CYS A 27 6.62 -7.40 2.80
N ILE A 28 7.33 -6.67 3.66
CA ILE A 28 8.29 -5.67 3.22
C ILE A 28 9.41 -6.36 2.43
N ALA A 29 9.96 -7.48 2.93
CA ALA A 29 11.01 -8.23 2.24
C ALA A 29 10.53 -8.79 0.88
N ALA A 30 9.40 -9.50 0.89
CA ALA A 30 8.84 -10.09 -0.33
C ALA A 30 8.47 -9.03 -1.38
N HIS A 31 7.77 -7.96 -1.00
CA HIS A 31 7.36 -6.93 -1.97
C HIS A 31 8.55 -6.10 -2.45
N SER A 32 9.53 -5.80 -1.59
CA SER A 32 10.78 -5.15 -2.05
C SER A 32 11.53 -6.01 -3.08
N TYR A 33 11.52 -7.33 -2.92
CA TYR A 33 12.13 -8.25 -3.89
C TYR A 33 11.36 -8.24 -5.22
N PHE A 34 10.04 -8.42 -5.20
CA PHE A 34 9.22 -8.44 -6.43
C PHE A 34 9.18 -7.09 -7.15
N ASP A 35 9.26 -5.98 -6.43
CA ASP A 35 9.32 -4.62 -7.00
C ASP A 35 10.60 -4.43 -7.82
N ARG A 36 11.74 -4.91 -7.31
CA ARG A 36 13.02 -4.91 -8.04
C ARG A 36 12.93 -5.74 -9.32
N LEU A 37 12.26 -6.89 -9.27
CA LEU A 37 12.06 -7.74 -10.45
C LEU A 37 11.10 -7.13 -11.48
N SER A 38 10.20 -6.26 -11.06
CA SER A 38 9.15 -5.67 -11.90
C SER A 38 9.52 -4.32 -12.51
N ASN A 39 10.79 -3.88 -12.39
CA ASN A 39 11.25 -2.54 -12.78
C ASN A 39 10.45 -1.40 -12.11
N PHE A 40 10.03 -1.61 -10.86
CA PHE A 40 9.35 -0.57 -10.10
C PHE A 40 10.29 0.63 -9.89
N PRO A 41 9.81 1.89 -9.99
CA PRO A 41 10.68 3.05 -9.84
C PRO A 41 11.36 3.10 -8.46
N GLU A 42 12.69 2.99 -8.44
CA GLU A 42 13.50 2.93 -7.22
C GLU A 42 13.33 4.17 -6.34
N GLU A 43 13.12 5.34 -6.94
CA GLU A 43 12.85 6.59 -6.23
C GLU A 43 11.56 6.53 -5.41
N ILE A 44 10.50 5.92 -5.95
CA ILE A 44 9.22 5.76 -5.26
C ILE A 44 9.38 4.79 -4.09
N LEU A 45 10.05 3.66 -4.31
CA LEU A 45 10.32 2.68 -3.25
C LEU A 45 11.19 3.30 -2.14
N THR A 46 12.25 4.02 -2.51
CA THR A 46 13.14 4.70 -1.55
C THR A 46 12.39 5.75 -0.74
N THR A 47 11.58 6.58 -1.40
CA THR A 47 10.74 7.60 -0.73
C THR A 47 9.79 6.95 0.26
N LEU A 48 9.17 5.84 -0.12
CA LEU A 48 8.28 5.07 0.73
C LEU A 48 9.00 4.51 1.96
N LEU A 49 10.11 3.79 1.75
CA LEU A 49 10.86 3.13 2.82
C LEU A 49 11.49 4.13 3.81
N GLN A 50 11.74 5.37 3.37
CA GLN A 50 12.24 6.46 4.21
C GLN A 50 11.13 7.30 4.86
N ASP A 51 9.86 6.89 4.72
CA ASP A 51 8.67 7.61 5.21
C ASP A 51 8.60 9.10 4.75
N LYS A 52 9.18 9.40 3.58
CA LYS A 52 9.19 10.74 3.00
C LYS A 52 7.86 11.04 2.29
N SER A 53 7.59 12.33 2.09
CA SER A 53 6.45 12.76 1.28
C SER A 53 6.76 12.64 -0.21
N PHE A 54 5.75 12.25 -0.99
CA PHE A 54 5.87 12.21 -2.45
C PHE A 54 5.63 13.58 -3.06
N GLU A 55 6.44 13.96 -4.06
CA GLU A 55 6.21 15.17 -4.85
C GLU A 55 4.95 15.04 -5.73
N ASN A 56 4.65 13.81 -6.19
CA ASN A 56 3.41 13.54 -6.92
C ASN A 56 2.19 13.63 -5.96
N PRO A 57 1.28 14.61 -6.16
CA PRO A 57 0.17 14.83 -5.24
C PRO A 57 -0.81 13.65 -5.20
N LYS A 58 -0.96 12.90 -6.30
CA LYS A 58 -1.82 11.73 -6.36
C LYS A 58 -1.24 10.56 -5.54
N LEU A 59 0.07 10.34 -5.59
CA LEU A 59 0.73 9.33 -4.74
C LEU A 59 0.73 9.75 -3.26
N GLN A 60 0.96 11.03 -2.98
CA GLN A 60 0.92 11.53 -1.60
C GLN A 60 -0.49 11.40 -0.98
N ALA A 61 -1.54 11.69 -1.74
CA ALA A 61 -2.92 11.50 -1.28
C ALA A 61 -3.22 10.03 -0.96
N LEU A 62 -2.73 9.09 -1.78
CA LEU A 62 -2.85 7.67 -1.52
C LEU A 62 -2.09 7.24 -0.27
N ARG A 63 -0.85 7.69 -0.07
CA ARG A 63 -0.09 7.44 1.17
C ARG A 63 -0.85 7.93 2.40
N ILE A 64 -1.32 9.18 2.37
CA ILE A 64 -2.03 9.79 3.50
C ILE A 64 -3.33 9.05 3.79
N PHE A 65 -4.14 8.77 2.77
CA PHE A 65 -5.43 8.12 2.97
C PHE A 65 -5.29 6.67 3.44
N THR A 66 -4.31 5.93 2.93
CA THR A 66 -3.98 4.58 3.40
C THR A 66 -3.60 4.60 4.89
N LYS A 67 -2.74 5.54 5.29
CA LYS A 67 -2.35 5.73 6.70
C LYS A 67 -3.56 6.03 7.58
N ILE A 68 -4.45 6.93 7.14
CA ILE A 68 -5.70 7.26 7.85
C ILE A 68 -6.58 6.02 8.04
N ILE A 69 -6.80 5.22 7.00
CA ILE A 69 -7.61 3.99 7.09
C ILE A 69 -7.01 3.03 8.12
N ILE A 70 -5.70 2.81 8.08
CA ILE A 70 -5.01 1.88 8.98
C ILE A 70 -5.06 2.38 10.42
N GLU A 71 -4.64 3.62 10.68
CA GLU A 71 -4.55 4.19 12.03
C GLU A 71 -5.93 4.33 12.69
N LYS A 72 -6.94 4.75 11.92
CA LYS A 72 -8.32 4.91 12.40
C LYS A 72 -9.15 3.64 12.28
N ARG A 73 -8.58 2.53 11.83
CA ARG A 73 -9.27 1.25 11.63
C ARG A 73 -10.56 1.40 10.80
N GLY A 74 -10.47 2.17 9.72
CA GLY A 74 -11.59 2.45 8.82
C GLY A 74 -12.57 3.53 9.29
N SER A 75 -12.41 4.10 10.49
CA SER A 75 -13.22 5.23 10.97
C SER A 75 -12.79 6.56 10.33
N VAL A 76 -13.02 6.68 9.03
CA VAL A 76 -12.64 7.84 8.20
C VAL A 76 -13.73 8.92 8.21
N LEU A 77 -13.33 10.19 8.17
CA LEU A 77 -14.25 11.31 8.07
C LEU A 77 -14.64 11.58 6.60
N PRO A 78 -15.85 12.13 6.33
CA PRO A 78 -16.27 12.48 4.97
C PRO A 78 -15.25 13.37 4.23
N LYS A 79 -14.67 14.35 4.93
CA LYS A 79 -13.64 15.25 4.38
C LYS A 79 -12.36 14.51 3.94
N GLU A 80 -12.00 13.40 4.59
CA GLU A 80 -10.82 12.61 4.25
C GLU A 80 -11.05 11.83 2.96
N ILE A 81 -12.26 11.28 2.80
CA ILE A 81 -12.70 10.67 1.54
C ILE A 81 -12.73 11.72 0.43
N GLU A 82 -13.34 12.88 0.66
CA GLU A 82 -13.40 13.97 -0.33
C GLU A 82 -12.00 14.42 -0.77
N THR A 83 -11.05 14.50 0.16
CA THR A 83 -9.66 14.86 -0.14
C THR A 83 -9.01 13.82 -1.06
N PHE A 84 -9.23 12.54 -0.78
CA PHE A 84 -8.73 11.45 -1.63
C PHE A 84 -9.36 11.47 -3.03
N LEU A 85 -10.68 11.66 -3.14
CA LEU A 85 -11.37 11.78 -4.42
C LEU A 85 -10.89 13.01 -5.22
N SER A 86 -10.65 14.14 -4.54
CA SER A 86 -10.15 15.37 -5.16
C SER A 86 -8.73 15.22 -5.75
N ALA A 87 -7.96 14.23 -5.30
CA ALA A 87 -6.68 13.88 -5.90
C ALA A 87 -6.81 13.06 -7.21
N GLY A 88 -8.03 12.85 -7.69
CA GLY A 88 -8.33 12.12 -8.93
C GLY A 88 -8.48 10.62 -8.73
N TYR A 89 -8.88 10.18 -7.54
CA TYR A 89 -9.32 8.80 -7.27
C TYR A 89 -10.84 8.69 -7.31
N SER A 90 -11.35 7.48 -7.56
CA SER A 90 -12.79 7.20 -7.59
C SER A 90 -13.29 6.55 -6.29
N LYS A 91 -14.61 6.42 -6.15
CA LYS A 91 -15.22 5.72 -4.99
C LYS A 91 -14.93 4.22 -5.03
N GLU A 92 -14.85 3.64 -6.22
CA GLU A 92 -14.45 2.25 -6.43
C GLU A 92 -13.02 2.04 -5.90
N GLN A 93 -12.13 2.99 -6.17
CA GLN A 93 -10.74 2.96 -5.69
C GLN A 93 -10.61 3.09 -4.16
N VAL A 94 -11.58 3.72 -3.48
CA VAL A 94 -11.68 3.66 -2.01
C VAL A 94 -11.95 2.23 -1.54
N LEU A 95 -12.89 1.53 -2.18
CA LEU A 95 -13.22 0.15 -1.84
C LEU A 95 -12.05 -0.80 -2.13
N GLU A 96 -11.39 -0.63 -3.27
CA GLU A 96 -10.18 -1.40 -3.62
C GLU A 96 -9.08 -1.23 -2.57
N LEU A 97 -8.83 0.00 -2.11
CA LEU A 97 -7.86 0.26 -1.06
C LEU A 97 -8.24 -0.42 0.27
N ILE A 98 -9.53 -0.38 0.65
CA ILE A 98 -10.01 -1.07 1.87
C ILE A 98 -9.77 -2.58 1.77
N VAL A 99 -10.01 -3.19 0.60
CA VAL A 99 -9.75 -4.61 0.36
C VAL A 99 -8.25 -4.92 0.47
N GLY A 100 -7.39 -4.08 -0.11
CA GLY A 100 -5.92 -4.20 0.00
C GLY A 100 -5.46 -4.19 1.46
N VAL A 101 -5.88 -3.17 2.21
CA VAL A 101 -5.57 -3.02 3.64
C VAL A 101 -6.07 -4.23 4.44
N ALA A 102 -7.30 -4.68 4.22
CA ALA A 102 -7.86 -5.83 4.94
C ALA A 102 -7.06 -7.11 4.65
N HIS A 103 -6.70 -7.35 3.39
CA HIS A 103 -5.85 -8.47 2.99
C HIS A 103 -4.48 -8.40 3.68
N LYS A 104 -3.87 -7.22 3.73
CA LYS A 104 -2.57 -7.05 4.40
C LYS A 104 -2.62 -7.22 5.90
N ILE A 105 -3.66 -6.73 6.56
CA ILE A 105 -3.86 -6.98 8.00
C ILE A 105 -3.99 -8.49 8.26
N MET A 106 -4.79 -9.19 7.45
CA MET A 106 -4.93 -10.65 7.56
C MET A 106 -3.58 -11.36 7.38
N SER A 107 -2.84 -11.02 6.32
CA SER A 107 -1.51 -11.59 6.06
C SER A 107 -0.51 -11.29 7.19
N ASN A 108 -0.57 -10.09 7.78
CA ASN A 108 0.24 -9.73 8.95
C ASN A 108 -0.02 -10.68 10.11
N TYR A 109 -1.29 -10.86 10.45
CA TYR A 109 -1.66 -11.71 11.58
C TYR A 109 -1.24 -13.15 11.35
N VAL A 110 -1.43 -13.68 10.14
CA VAL A 110 -0.97 -15.04 9.81
C VAL A 110 0.55 -15.15 9.98
N ASN A 111 1.33 -14.26 9.36
CA ASN A 111 2.79 -14.36 9.42
C ASN A 111 3.35 -14.15 10.82
N HIS A 112 2.75 -13.25 11.60
CA HIS A 112 3.15 -13.00 12.98
C HIS A 112 2.85 -14.20 13.89
N ILE A 113 1.64 -14.75 13.81
CA ILE A 113 1.22 -15.90 14.65
C ILE A 113 1.96 -17.17 14.26
N ALA A 114 2.22 -17.37 12.97
CA ALA A 114 2.94 -18.55 12.46
C ALA A 114 4.46 -18.44 12.56
N GLU A 115 5.00 -17.28 12.97
CA GLU A 115 6.43 -16.99 12.97
C GLU A 115 7.10 -17.30 11.62
N THR A 116 6.45 -16.91 10.51
CA THR A 116 6.89 -17.27 9.16
C THR A 116 8.32 -16.77 8.90
N PRO A 117 9.29 -17.66 8.60
CA PRO A 117 10.64 -17.24 8.28
C PRO A 117 10.70 -16.53 6.93
N ILE A 118 11.62 -15.59 6.78
CA ILE A 118 11.89 -14.93 5.49
C ILE A 118 12.58 -15.92 4.55
N ASP A 119 12.00 -16.15 3.38
CA ASP A 119 12.60 -16.92 2.29
C ASP A 119 13.98 -16.36 1.91
N ASP A 120 14.94 -17.23 1.58
CA ASP A 120 16.30 -16.81 1.27
C ASP A 120 16.37 -15.88 0.04
N GLU A 121 15.45 -16.06 -0.89
CA GLU A 121 15.30 -15.25 -2.10
C GLU A 121 14.91 -13.79 -1.80
N PHE A 122 14.28 -13.52 -0.66
CA PHE A 122 13.82 -12.17 -0.28
C PHE A 122 14.84 -11.38 0.55
N LYS A 123 15.96 -11.99 0.93
CA LYS A 123 17.03 -11.36 1.71
C LYS A 123 17.87 -10.38 0.89
#